data_AF-A0A6I7Q135-F1
#
_entry.id   AF-A0A6I7Q135-F1
#
_cell.length_a   1.000
_cell.length_b   1.000
_cell.length_c   1.000
_cell.angle_alpha   90.00
_cell.angle_beta   90.00
_cell.angle_gamma   90.00
#
_symmetry.space_group_name_H-M   'P 1'
#
loop_
_entity.id
_entity.type
_entity.pdbx_description
1 polymer ?
#
loop_
_entity_poly.entity_id
_entity_poly.type
_entity_poly.pdbx_seq_one_letter_code
_entity_poly.pdbx_strand_id
1 'polypeptide(L)'
;MPRHRSKLDSEGHDNTPRIRPDANGSNDPRRPTVRLHIPLDTLCSLIALAREFQAKEEVVIPDTPESPSEDWAMQVLADHRDDYCLAEFRGVVTDMSERQRAELVALMWVGRGDFSIEEWEDAVDEALGDFSIRAANYVLAHPMVTDHLEEGLIAMDLSCDE
;
A
#
# COMPACT_ATOMS: atom_id res chain seq x y z
N MET A 1 -3.97 -63.82 -27.41
CA MET A 1 -3.87 -62.68 -26.46
C MET A 1 -3.71 -63.22 -25.04
N PRO A 2 -2.54 -63.08 -24.40
CA PRO A 2 -2.39 -63.35 -22.97
C PRO A 2 -2.21 -62.05 -22.17
N ARG A 3 -2.84 -62.02 -20.99
CA ARG A 3 -2.82 -60.93 -20.01
C ARG A 3 -1.45 -60.85 -19.31
N HIS A 4 -0.97 -59.62 -19.14
CA HIS A 4 0.26 -59.29 -18.44
C HIS A 4 0.21 -59.65 -16.95
N ARG A 5 1.37 -60.08 -16.44
CA ARG A 5 1.63 -60.53 -15.07
C ARG A 5 2.40 -59.46 -14.30
N SER A 6 1.93 -59.21 -13.08
CA SER A 6 2.47 -58.28 -12.10
C SER A 6 3.82 -58.70 -11.50
N LYS A 7 4.62 -57.69 -11.10
CA LYS A 7 5.54 -57.58 -9.94
C LYS A 7 6.05 -56.11 -9.94
N LEU A 8 5.87 -55.21 -8.94
CA LEU A 8 6.23 -55.20 -7.49
C LEU A 8 7.70 -55.61 -7.29
N ASP A 9 8.66 -54.86 -6.74
CA ASP A 9 8.79 -53.55 -6.07
C ASP A 9 10.28 -53.13 -6.20
N SER A 10 10.62 -51.85 -6.00
CA SER A 10 11.81 -51.41 -5.23
C SER A 10 11.98 -49.89 -5.26
N GLU A 11 11.52 -49.26 -4.19
CA GLU A 11 12.23 -48.25 -3.38
C GLU A 11 13.24 -47.32 -4.10
N GLY A 12 12.81 -46.08 -4.30
CA GLY A 12 13.68 -44.91 -4.42
C GLY A 12 13.21 -43.85 -3.43
N HIS A 13 13.80 -43.84 -2.23
CA HIS A 13 13.66 -42.75 -1.27
C HIS A 13 14.34 -41.50 -1.84
N ASP A 14 13.59 -40.63 -2.51
CA ASP A 14 14.02 -39.26 -2.79
C ASP A 14 13.76 -38.41 -1.53
N ASN A 15 14.74 -38.44 -0.63
CA ASN A 15 14.82 -37.56 0.52
C ASN A 15 15.45 -36.24 0.08
N THR A 16 14.70 -35.44 -0.70
CA THR A 16 15.10 -34.07 -1.00
C THR A 16 14.84 -33.21 0.25
N PRO A 17 15.86 -32.50 0.78
CA PRO A 17 15.70 -31.74 2.00
C PRO A 17 14.69 -30.61 1.80
N ARG A 18 13.68 -30.57 2.68
CA ARG A 18 12.81 -29.41 2.86
C ARG A 18 13.69 -28.19 3.11
N ILE A 19 13.72 -27.28 2.14
CA ILE A 19 14.22 -25.93 2.35
C ILE A 19 13.36 -25.33 3.46
N ARG A 20 13.98 -25.10 4.61
CA ARG A 20 13.39 -24.28 5.66
C ARG A 20 13.39 -22.85 5.10
N PRO A 21 12.29 -22.09 5.15
CA PRO A 21 12.40 -20.65 5.02
C PRO A 21 13.16 -20.16 6.24
N ASP A 22 14.41 -19.76 6.05
CA ASP A 22 15.19 -19.06 7.05
C ASP A 22 14.49 -17.72 7.34
N ALA A 23 13.73 -17.71 8.43
CA ALA A 23 13.27 -16.49 9.08
C ALA A 23 14.47 -15.84 9.78
N ASN A 24 15.24 -15.03 9.06
CA ASN A 24 16.08 -13.98 9.66
C ASN A 24 16.49 -12.90 8.65
N GLY A 25 15.82 -11.75 8.72
CA GLY A 25 16.35 -10.39 8.47
C GLY A 25 17.24 -10.13 7.24
N SER A 26 16.58 -9.72 6.16
CA SER A 26 16.92 -8.58 5.30
C SER A 26 18.40 -8.16 5.19
N ASN A 27 19.16 -8.80 4.31
CA ASN A 27 20.29 -8.14 3.65
C ASN A 27 20.46 -8.71 2.24
N ASP A 28 19.46 -8.49 1.38
CA ASP A 28 19.58 -8.77 -0.05
C ASP A 28 20.23 -7.55 -0.75
N PRO A 29 21.46 -7.67 -1.29
CA PRO A 29 22.18 -6.56 -1.91
C PRO A 29 21.64 -6.19 -3.30
N ARG A 30 20.52 -6.79 -3.75
CA ARG A 30 19.86 -6.49 -5.03
C ARG A 30 18.56 -5.72 -4.84
N ARG A 31 18.12 -5.45 -3.60
CA ARG A 31 16.94 -4.64 -3.36
C ARG A 31 17.21 -3.22 -3.85
N PRO A 32 16.40 -2.68 -4.78
CA PRO A 32 16.59 -1.31 -5.25
C PRO A 32 16.51 -0.36 -4.06
N THR A 33 17.47 0.55 -3.94
CA THR A 33 17.45 1.60 -2.91
C THR A 33 16.38 2.62 -3.29
N VAL A 34 15.15 2.35 -2.88
CA VAL A 34 14.04 3.24 -3.19
C VAL A 34 14.15 4.51 -2.35
N ARG A 35 13.95 5.66 -2.99
CA ARG A 35 14.12 6.98 -2.39
C ARG A 35 12.77 7.63 -2.13
N LEU A 36 12.38 7.66 -0.86
CA LEU A 36 11.25 8.41 -0.36
C LEU A 36 11.70 9.82 0.05
N HIS A 37 11.09 10.85 -0.51
CA HIS A 37 11.38 12.26 -0.20
C HIS A 37 10.45 12.82 0.87
N ILE A 38 9.38 12.10 1.22
CA ILE A 38 8.54 12.41 2.37
C ILE A 38 9.29 11.99 3.64
N PRO A 39 9.46 12.88 4.63
CA PRO A 39 10.02 12.48 5.92
C PRO A 39 9.12 11.46 6.61
N LEU A 40 9.73 10.39 7.15
CA LEU A 40 9.02 9.27 7.77
C LEU A 40 8.05 9.73 8.88
N ASP A 41 8.50 10.67 9.72
CA ASP A 41 7.70 11.25 10.80
C ASP A 41 6.38 11.88 10.29
N THR A 42 6.44 12.56 9.14
CA THR A 42 5.26 13.14 8.49
C THR A 42 4.35 12.05 7.93
N LEU A 43 4.90 10.99 7.34
CA LEU A 43 4.12 9.83 6.89
C LEU A 43 3.40 9.14 8.05
N CYS A 44 4.08 8.92 9.16
CA CYS A 44 3.48 8.32 10.35
C CYS A 44 2.39 9.21 10.95
N SER A 45 2.61 10.53 10.97
CA SER A 45 1.58 11.50 11.36
C SER A 45 0.35 11.44 10.45
N LEU A 46 0.55 11.34 9.13
CA LEU A 46 -0.54 11.18 8.16
C LEU A 46 -1.31 9.87 8.36
N ILE A 47 -0.61 8.75 8.60
CA ILE A 47 -1.22 7.44 8.88
C ILE A 47 -2.06 7.51 10.16
N ALA A 48 -1.56 8.15 11.22
CA ALA A 48 -2.31 8.33 12.46
C ALA A 48 -3.59 9.16 12.26
N LEU A 49 -3.50 10.27 11.50
CA LEU A 49 -4.65 11.10 11.14
C LEU A 49 -5.67 10.33 10.29
N ALA A 50 -5.20 9.56 9.31
CA ALA A 50 -6.06 8.72 8.47
C ALA A 50 -6.75 7.63 9.29
N ARG A 51 -6.04 6.99 10.23
CA ARG A 51 -6.61 5.97 11.13
C ARG A 51 -7.69 6.57 12.03
N GLU A 52 -7.44 7.75 12.61
CA GLU A 52 -8.45 8.44 13.44
C GLU A 52 -9.68 8.85 12.61
N PHE A 53 -9.48 9.28 11.36
CA PHE A 53 -10.56 9.56 10.43
C PHE A 53 -11.38 8.30 10.13
N GLN A 54 -10.73 7.19 9.78
CA GLN A 54 -11.39 5.92 9.45
C GLN A 54 -12.07 5.24 10.64
N ALA A 55 -11.61 5.50 11.88
CA ALA A 55 -12.20 4.94 13.09
C ALA A 55 -13.56 5.57 13.47
N LYS A 56 -13.93 6.69 12.85
CA LYS A 56 -15.21 7.38 13.13
C LYS A 56 -16.36 6.63 12.47
N GLU A 57 -17.38 6.24 13.25
CA GLU A 57 -18.55 5.45 12.81
C GLU A 57 -19.42 6.12 11.73
N GLU A 58 -19.17 7.37 11.38
CA GLU A 58 -19.96 8.15 10.41
C GLU A 58 -19.45 7.98 8.96
N VAL A 59 -18.30 7.33 8.76
CA VAL A 59 -17.70 7.14 7.43
C VAL A 59 -18.42 6.03 6.66
N VAL A 60 -19.56 6.36 6.07
CA VAL A 60 -20.30 5.46 5.16
C VAL A 60 -19.63 5.50 3.79
N ILE A 61 -18.62 4.64 3.60
CA ILE A 61 -18.02 4.41 2.29
C ILE A 61 -18.97 3.52 1.51
N PRO A 62 -19.54 3.98 0.37
CA PRO A 62 -20.44 3.15 -0.42
C PRO A 62 -19.72 1.89 -0.89
N ASP A 63 -20.35 0.72 -0.70
CA ASP A 63 -19.80 -0.62 -0.99
C ASP A 63 -19.44 -0.84 -2.48
N THR A 64 -19.84 0.09 -3.36
CA THR A 64 -19.61 0.01 -4.79
C THR A 64 -19.12 1.37 -5.31
N PRO A 65 -17.86 1.49 -5.79
CA PRO A 65 -17.46 2.67 -6.54
C PRO A 65 -18.23 2.65 -7.86
N GLU A 66 -19.28 3.47 -7.97
CA GLU A 66 -20.16 3.51 -9.15
C GLU A 66 -19.43 3.95 -10.42
N SER A 67 -18.19 4.45 -10.28
CA SER A 67 -17.19 4.58 -11.34
C SER A 67 -15.80 4.78 -10.70
N PRO A 68 -14.69 4.35 -11.32
CA PRO A 68 -13.32 4.67 -10.87
C PRO A 68 -12.94 6.16 -11.04
N SER A 69 -13.94 7.02 -11.26
CA SER A 69 -13.77 8.45 -11.43
C SER A 69 -14.02 9.19 -10.12
N GLU A 70 -13.06 10.03 -9.76
CA GLU A 70 -13.05 11.29 -8.96
C GLU A 70 -14.27 11.66 -8.08
N ASP A 71 -15.50 11.36 -8.49
CA ASP A 71 -16.75 11.71 -7.82
C ASP A 71 -16.94 10.96 -6.49
N TRP A 72 -16.55 9.68 -6.42
CA TRP A 72 -16.71 8.88 -5.21
C TRP A 72 -15.87 9.40 -4.04
N ALA A 73 -14.64 9.86 -4.32
CA ALA A 73 -13.76 10.44 -3.30
C ALA A 73 -14.34 11.74 -2.74
N MET A 74 -14.99 12.56 -3.58
CA MET A 74 -15.65 13.77 -3.14
C MET A 74 -16.92 13.48 -2.34
N GLN A 75 -17.66 12.41 -2.68
CA GLN A 75 -18.85 11.99 -1.94
C GLN A 75 -18.50 11.50 -0.52
N VAL A 76 -17.47 10.67 -0.36
CA VAL A 76 -17.01 10.18 0.95
C VAL A 76 -16.57 11.34 1.85
N LEU A 77 -15.89 12.34 1.29
CA LEU A 77 -15.36 13.47 2.07
C LEU A 77 -16.37 14.59 2.32
N ALA A 78 -17.44 14.69 1.53
CA ALA A 78 -18.45 15.74 1.67
C ALA A 78 -19.16 15.67 3.03
N ASP A 79 -19.35 14.46 3.57
CA ASP A 79 -20.01 14.23 4.86
C ASP A 79 -19.13 14.62 6.06
N HIS A 80 -17.80 14.66 5.87
CA HIS A 80 -16.83 14.89 6.95
C HIS A 80 -16.02 16.19 6.81
N ARG A 81 -16.50 17.14 6.01
CA ARG A 81 -15.79 18.40 5.72
C ARG A 81 -15.40 19.23 6.95
N ASP A 82 -16.11 19.06 8.07
CA ASP A 82 -15.88 19.75 9.35
C ASP A 82 -15.00 18.92 10.32
N ASP A 83 -14.49 17.76 9.89
CA ASP A 83 -13.66 16.91 10.72
C ASP A 83 -12.23 17.46 10.83
N TYR A 84 -11.75 17.59 12.08
CA TYR A 84 -10.39 18.10 12.37
C TYR A 84 -9.32 17.21 11.72
N CYS A 85 -9.48 15.89 11.73
CA CYS A 85 -8.52 14.96 11.13
C CYS A 85 -8.39 15.19 9.62
N LEU A 86 -9.52 15.38 8.94
CA LEU A 86 -9.55 15.64 7.51
C LEU A 86 -8.88 16.97 7.19
N ALA A 87 -9.18 18.02 7.96
CA ALA A 87 -8.58 19.34 7.77
C ALA A 87 -7.06 19.30 7.98
N GLU A 88 -6.59 18.64 9.04
CA GLU A 88 -5.17 18.52 9.36
C GLU A 88 -4.42 17.69 8.31
N PHE A 89 -4.94 16.52 7.94
CA PHE A 89 -4.34 15.68 6.90
C PHE A 89 -4.21 16.44 5.58
N ARG A 90 -5.27 17.16 5.17
CA ARG A 90 -5.23 17.99 3.96
C ARG A 90 -4.23 19.13 4.08
N GLY A 91 -4.11 19.75 5.25
CA GLY A 91 -3.12 20.78 5.53
C GLY A 91 -1.70 20.28 5.32
N VAL A 92 -1.36 19.14 5.94
CA VAL A 92 -0.05 18.50 5.83
C VAL A 92 0.26 18.13 4.38
N VAL A 93 -0.67 17.49 3.67
CA VAL A 93 -0.48 17.10 2.26
C VAL A 93 -0.37 18.33 1.35
N THR A 94 -1.08 19.43 1.63
CA THR A 94 -1.00 20.66 0.82
C THR A 94 0.36 21.36 0.94
N ASP A 95 1.01 21.26 2.10
CA ASP A 95 2.37 21.82 2.32
C ASP A 95 3.46 21.02 1.58
N MET A 96 3.14 19.77 1.19
CA MET A 96 4.07 18.92 0.44
C MET A 96 4.26 19.36 -1.01
N SER A 97 5.49 19.16 -1.51
CA SER A 97 5.80 19.30 -2.93
C SER A 97 5.00 18.30 -3.78
N GLU A 98 4.86 18.60 -5.08
CA GLU A 98 4.14 17.72 -6.02
C GLU A 98 4.69 16.29 -6.01
N ARG A 99 6.02 16.13 -6.01
CA ARG A 99 6.66 14.81 -5.93
C ARG A 99 6.32 14.09 -4.63
N GLN A 100 6.38 14.77 -3.49
CA GLN A 100 6.00 14.18 -2.21
C GLN A 100 4.54 13.74 -2.19
N ARG A 101 3.64 14.52 -2.79
CA ARG A 101 2.23 14.13 -2.94
C ARG A 101 2.05 12.92 -3.85
N ALA A 102 2.82 12.85 -4.95
CA ALA A 102 2.84 11.69 -5.82
C ALA A 102 3.38 10.44 -5.10
N GLU A 103 4.45 10.57 -4.31
CA GLU A 103 5.02 9.49 -3.51
C GLU A 103 4.04 8.95 -2.47
N LEU A 104 3.20 9.81 -1.86
CA LEU A 104 2.16 9.36 -0.93
C LEU A 104 1.13 8.46 -1.64
N VAL A 105 0.74 8.83 -2.86
CA VAL A 105 -0.19 8.05 -3.68
C VAL A 105 0.45 6.75 -4.16
N ALA A 106 1.69 6.82 -4.65
CA ALA A 106 2.46 5.66 -5.08
C ALA A 106 2.67 4.66 -3.95
N LEU A 107 2.95 5.13 -2.73
CA LEU A 107 3.10 4.29 -1.54
C LEU A 107 1.82 3.51 -1.23
N MET A 108 0.66 4.18 -1.30
CA MET A 108 -0.63 3.52 -1.14
C MET A 108 -0.86 2.47 -2.23
N TRP A 109 -0.51 2.74 -3.49
CA TRP A 109 -0.63 1.76 -4.58
C TRP A 109 0.31 0.56 -4.40
N VAL A 110 1.52 0.78 -3.90
CA VAL A 110 2.47 -0.31 -3.60
C VAL A 110 1.94 -1.20 -2.48
N GLY A 111 1.42 -0.64 -1.39
CA GLY A 111 0.85 -1.45 -0.31
C GLY A 111 -0.49 -2.10 -0.66
N ARG A 112 -1.25 -1.53 -1.60
CA ARG A 112 -2.42 -2.19 -2.20
C ARG A 112 -2.05 -3.30 -3.19
N GLY A 113 -0.81 -3.28 -3.69
CA GLY A 113 -0.27 -4.27 -4.62
C GLY A 113 -0.52 -3.97 -6.10
N ASP A 114 -0.88 -2.74 -6.48
CA ASP A 114 -0.98 -2.33 -7.90
C ASP A 114 0.40 -2.20 -8.53
N PHE A 115 1.38 -1.75 -7.75
CA PHE A 115 2.77 -1.61 -8.16
C PHE A 115 3.67 -2.37 -7.19
N SER A 116 4.77 -2.89 -7.69
CA SER A 116 5.83 -3.43 -6.83
C SER A 116 6.81 -2.34 -6.39
N ILE A 117 7.60 -2.61 -5.36
CA ILE A 117 8.68 -1.72 -4.94
C ILE A 117 9.75 -1.53 -6.03
N GLU A 118 9.87 -2.48 -6.96
CA GLU A 118 10.77 -2.41 -8.11
C GLU A 118 10.28 -1.39 -9.16
N GLU A 119 8.97 -1.13 -9.19
CA GLU A 119 8.28 -0.19 -10.09
C GLU A 119 7.99 1.16 -9.40
N TRP A 120 8.71 1.47 -8.31
CA TRP A 120 8.44 2.67 -7.53
C TRP A 120 8.49 3.97 -8.34
N GLU A 121 9.51 4.17 -9.15
CA GLU A 121 9.62 5.42 -9.93
C GLU A 121 8.52 5.52 -11.00
N ASP A 122 8.08 4.38 -11.57
CA ASP A 122 6.93 4.35 -12.49
C ASP A 122 5.63 4.68 -11.77
N ALA A 123 5.43 4.16 -10.55
CA ALA A 123 4.28 4.49 -9.71
C ALA A 123 4.26 5.98 -9.33
N VAL A 124 5.43 6.56 -9.03
CA VAL A 124 5.55 7.99 -8.74
C VAL A 124 5.27 8.82 -9.99
N ASP A 125 5.78 8.44 -11.16
CA ASP A 125 5.53 9.14 -12.43
C ASP A 125 4.05 9.12 -12.80
N GLU A 126 3.37 7.98 -12.64
CA GLU A 126 1.93 7.85 -12.87
C GLU A 126 1.11 8.68 -11.87
N ALA A 127 1.61 8.82 -10.64
CA ALA A 127 0.97 9.65 -9.61
C ALA A 127 1.24 11.16 -9.79
N LEU A 128 2.19 11.57 -10.64
CA LEU A 128 2.42 12.99 -10.93
C LEU A 128 1.25 13.58 -11.74
N GLY A 129 1.05 14.89 -11.63
CA GLY A 129 -0.07 15.58 -12.26
C GLY A 129 -1.39 15.47 -11.47
N ASP A 130 -2.41 14.83 -12.03
CA ASP A 130 -3.77 14.87 -11.46
C ASP A 130 -3.88 14.21 -10.08
N PHE A 131 -3.20 13.08 -9.88
CA PHE A 131 -3.24 12.35 -8.60
C PHE A 131 -2.50 13.12 -7.49
N SER A 132 -1.33 13.69 -7.78
CA SER A 132 -0.59 14.51 -6.81
C SER A 132 -1.32 15.80 -6.43
N ILE A 133 -2.06 16.43 -7.36
CA ILE A 133 -2.91 17.59 -7.08
C ILE A 133 -4.00 17.24 -6.06
N ARG A 134 -4.53 16.01 -6.13
CA ARG A 134 -5.68 15.57 -5.34
C ARG A 134 -5.30 14.55 -4.26
N ALA A 135 -4.01 14.35 -4.02
CA ALA A 135 -3.47 13.28 -3.18
C ALA A 135 -4.19 13.21 -1.83
N ALA A 136 -4.43 14.35 -1.18
CA ALA A 136 -5.08 14.40 0.13
C ALA A 136 -6.47 13.74 0.13
N ASN A 137 -7.30 14.11 -0.84
CA ASN A 137 -8.66 13.61 -0.94
C ASN A 137 -8.68 12.18 -1.52
N TYR A 138 -7.83 11.92 -2.51
CA TYR A 138 -7.74 10.63 -3.17
C TYR A 138 -7.31 9.55 -2.18
N VAL A 139 -6.25 9.80 -1.40
CA VAL A 139 -5.71 8.87 -0.39
C VAL A 139 -6.78 8.60 0.68
N LEU A 140 -7.34 9.64 1.33
CA LEU A 140 -8.34 9.46 2.39
C LEU A 140 -9.67 8.85 1.96
N ALA A 141 -10.01 8.92 0.68
CA ALA A 141 -11.20 8.25 0.18
C ALA A 141 -11.08 6.72 0.27
N HIS A 142 -9.86 6.16 0.30
CA HIS A 142 -9.69 4.72 0.33
C HIS A 142 -10.00 4.13 1.72
N PRO A 143 -10.87 3.11 1.81
CA PRO A 143 -11.34 2.54 3.08
C PRO A 143 -10.25 1.85 3.91
N MET A 144 -9.16 1.41 3.29
CA MET A 144 -8.04 0.73 3.95
C MET A 144 -6.73 1.49 3.72
N VAL A 145 -6.79 2.82 3.59
CA VAL A 145 -5.61 3.62 3.28
C VAL A 145 -4.52 3.49 4.33
N THR A 146 -4.90 3.37 5.60
CA THR A 146 -3.97 3.19 6.72
C THR A 146 -3.15 1.91 6.53
N ASP A 147 -3.83 0.77 6.32
CA ASP A 147 -3.18 -0.51 6.04
C ASP A 147 -2.33 -0.44 4.75
N HIS A 148 -2.85 0.14 3.67
CA HIS A 148 -2.08 0.26 2.43
C HIS A 148 -0.80 1.11 2.59
N LEU A 149 -0.85 2.21 3.35
CA LEU A 149 0.35 3.02 3.59
C LEU A 149 1.36 2.28 4.48
N GLU A 150 0.88 1.56 5.50
CA GLU A 150 1.73 0.73 6.37
C GLU A 150 2.40 -0.40 5.59
N GLU A 151 1.65 -1.15 4.78
CA GLU A 151 2.19 -2.20 3.91
C GLU A 151 3.18 -1.64 2.88
N GLY A 152 2.92 -0.45 2.33
CA GLY A 152 3.85 0.27 1.47
C GLY A 152 5.16 0.60 2.17
N LEU A 153 5.11 1.11 3.41
CA LEU A 153 6.31 1.36 4.21
C LEU A 153 7.09 0.06 4.48
N ILE A 154 6.41 -1.02 4.84
CA ILE A 154 7.04 -2.34 5.05
C ILE A 154 7.73 -2.84 3.77
N ALA A 155 7.11 -2.63 2.60
CA ALA A 155 7.71 -2.93 1.31
C ALA A 155 8.99 -2.10 1.04
N MET A 156 9.14 -0.94 1.68
CA MET A 156 10.36 -0.11 1.67
C MET A 156 11.33 -0.42 2.83
N ASP A 157 11.05 -1.41 3.69
CA ASP A 157 11.79 -1.68 4.93
C ASP A 157 11.68 -0.56 5.99
N LEU A 158 10.58 0.21 5.95
CA LEU A 158 10.28 1.29 6.88
C LEU A 158 9.06 0.92 7.74
N SER A 159 8.95 1.51 8.93
CA SER A 159 7.76 1.36 9.78
C SER A 159 7.60 2.56 10.72
N CYS A 160 6.41 2.73 11.26
CA CYS A 160 6.07 3.84 12.18
C CYS A 160 6.15 3.46 13.67
N ASP A 161 6.66 2.27 14.00
CA ASP A 161 6.65 1.68 15.36
C ASP A 161 7.95 1.90 16.15
N GLU A 162 8.75 2.93 15.82
CA GLU A 162 10.01 3.26 16.55
C GLU A 162 9.87 4.44 17.53
#